data_AF-A0A7W1H1Q1-F1
#
_entry.id   AF-A0A7W1H1Q1-F1
#
_cell.length_a   1.000
_cell.length_b   1.000
_cell.length_c   1.000
_cell.angle_alpha   90.00
_cell.angle_beta   90.00
_cell.angle_gamma   90.00
#
_symmetry.space_group_name_H-M   'P 1'
#
loop_
_entity.id
_entity.type
_entity.pdbx_description
1 polymer ?
#
loop_
_entity_poly.entity_id
_entity_poly.type
_entity_poly.pdbx_seq_one_letter_code
_entity_poly.pdbx_strand_id
1 'polypeptide(L)' 'MSSADEALGRAEDLLARLNQKREELEQLAKADDIDGDAAVDLIADLADLARQIEAELTRARTIADADG' A
#
# COMPACT_ATOMS: atom_id res chain seq x y z
N MET A 1 22.20 -4.37 -6.67
CA MET A 1 21.22 -3.76 -5.75
C MET A 1 21.26 -4.58 -4.48
N SER A 2 21.22 -3.95 -3.31
CA SER A 2 21.16 -4.70 -2.05
C SER A 2 19.78 -5.31 -1.88
N SER A 3 19.65 -6.37 -1.07
CA SER A 3 18.35 -6.96 -0.79
C SER A 3 17.41 -6.02 -0.02
N ALA A 4 17.98 -5.02 0.68
CA ALA A 4 17.24 -3.91 1.27
C ALA A 4 16.69 -2.94 0.21
N ASP A 5 17.48 -2.57 -0.80
CA ASP A 5 17.02 -1.72 -1.91
C ASP A 5 15.87 -2.38 -2.68
N GLU A 6 15.92 -3.70 -2.88
CA GLU A 6 14.83 -4.45 -3.52
C GLU A 6 13.54 -4.45 -2.69
N ALA A 7 13.64 -4.55 -1.36
CA ALA A 7 12.49 -4.45 -0.48
C ALA A 7 11.88 -3.05 -0.48
N LEU A 8 12.72 -2.01 -0.49
CA LEU A 8 12.27 -0.63 -0.63
C LEU A 8 11.58 -0.37 -1.98
N GLY A 9 12.14 -0.87 -3.08
CA GLY A 9 11.50 -0.77 -4.40
C GLY A 9 10.11 -1.43 -4.45
N ARG A 10 9.97 -2.62 -3.82
CA ARG A 10 8.64 -3.26 -3.69
C ARG A 10 7.67 -2.43 -2.84
N ALA A 11 8.15 -1.80 -1.76
CA ALA A 11 7.33 -0.92 -0.93
C ALA A 11 6.86 0.32 -1.71
N GLU A 12 7.71 0.89 -2.57
CA GLU A 12 7.36 2.02 -3.45
C GLU A 12 6.29 1.63 -4.47
N ASP A 13 6.41 0.47 -5.10
CA ASP A 13 5.40 -0.05 -6.04
C ASP A 13 4.04 -0.27 -5.36
N LEU A 14 4.05 -0.82 -4.13
CA LEU A 14 2.84 -1.01 -3.33
C LEU A 14 2.23 0.34 -2.92
N LEU A 15 3.06 1.32 -2.57
CA LEU A 15 2.61 2.68 -2.24
C LEU A 15 1.95 3.37 -3.44
N ALA A 16 2.50 3.20 -4.64
CA ALA A 16 1.89 3.72 -5.86
C ALA A 16 0.48 3.14 -6.07
N ARG A 17 0.30 1.82 -5.86
CA ARG A 17 -1.02 1.17 -5.93
C ARG A 17 -1.98 1.65 -4.84
N LEU A 18 -1.48 1.84 -3.62
CA LEU A 18 -2.28 2.37 -2.51
C LEU A 18 -2.80 3.78 -2.83
N ASN A 19 -1.96 4.64 -3.41
CA ASN A 19 -2.38 5.98 -3.83
C ASN A 19 -3.47 5.94 -4.91
N GLN A 20 -3.35 5.05 -5.90
CA GLN A 20 -4.38 4.86 -6.92
C GLN A 20 -5.71 4.43 -6.30
N LYS A 21 -5.68 3.46 -5.38
CA LYS A 21 -6.88 3.00 -4.66
C LYS A 21 -7.49 4.09 -3.78
N ARG A 22 -6.66 4.96 -3.20
CA ARG A 22 -7.14 6.11 -2.42
C ARG A 22 -7.84 7.12 -3.32
N GLU A 23 -7.30 7.38 -4.51
CA GLU A 23 -7.94 8.24 -5.50
C GLU A 23 -9.29 7.67 -5.95
N GLU A 24 -9.38 6.36 -6.19
CA GLU A 24 -10.66 5.68 -6.47
C GLU A 24 -11.68 5.92 -5.35
N LEU A 25 -11.26 5.86 -4.08
CA LEU A 25 -12.13 6.07 -2.93
C LEU A 25 -12.59 7.51 -2.83
N GLU A 26 -11.69 8.46 -3.10
CA GLU A 26 -12.00 9.88 -3.15
C GLU A 26 -12.99 10.22 -4.28
N GLN A 27 -12.95 9.50 -5.41
CA GLN A 27 -13.94 9.66 -6.48
C GLN A 27 -15.28 9.04 -6.11
N LEU A 28 -15.28 7.85 -5.51
CA LEU A 28 -16.50 7.19 -5.03
C LEU A 28 -17.24 8.07 -4.02
N ALA A 29 -16.52 8.71 -3.10
CA ALA A 29 -17.08 9.62 -2.09
C ALA A 29 -17.69 10.91 -2.68
N LYS A 30 -17.39 11.25 -3.95
CA LYS A 30 -17.96 12.40 -4.66
C LYS A 30 -19.17 12.04 -5.52
N ALA A 31 -19.50 10.75 -5.64
CA ALA A 31 -20.65 10.31 -6.43
C ALA A 31 -21.97 10.73 -5.75
N ASP A 32 -22.96 11.10 -6.57
CA ASP A 32 -24.31 11.47 -6.08
C ASP A 32 -25.03 10.28 -5.42
N ASP A 33 -24.69 9.05 -5.84
CA ASP A 33 -25.16 7.79 -5.25
C ASP A 33 -23.95 6.93 -4.90
N ILE A 34 -23.74 6.70 -3.61
CA ILE A 34 -22.57 5.98 -3.10
C ILE A 34 -22.92 4.50 -2.98
N ASP A 35 -22.21 3.68 -3.73
CA ASP A 35 -22.22 2.23 -3.53
C ASP A 35 -21.42 1.88 -2.26
N GLY A 36 -22.16 1.58 -1.19
CA GLY A 36 -21.60 1.26 0.13
C GLY A 36 -20.77 -0.03 0.16
N ASP A 37 -21.16 -1.04 -0.63
CA ASP A 37 -20.43 -2.31 -0.69
C ASP A 37 -19.08 -2.08 -1.41
N ALA A 38 -19.10 -1.35 -2.53
CA ALA A 38 -17.88 -0.96 -3.23
C ALA A 38 -16.93 -0.11 -2.35
N ALA A 39 -17.47 0.76 -1.50
CA ALA A 39 -16.66 1.55 -0.56
C ALA A 39 -15.98 0.68 0.49
N VAL A 40 -16.68 -0.32 1.04
CA VAL A 40 -16.12 -1.26 2.03
C VAL A 40 -15.02 -2.10 1.41
N ASP A 41 -15.24 -2.63 0.20
CA ASP A 41 -14.23 -3.42 -0.52
C ASP A 41 -12.97 -2.60 -0.79
N LEU A 42 -13.12 -1.35 -1.20
CA LEU A 42 -11.99 -0.47 -1.48
C LEU A 42 -11.20 -0.10 -0.21
N ILE A 43 -11.87 0.07 0.92
CA ILE A 43 -11.22 0.28 2.22
C ILE A 43 -10.47 -0.98 2.65
N ALA A 44 -11.02 -2.17 2.41
CA ALA A 44 -10.36 -3.44 2.70
C ALA A 44 -9.07 -3.61 1.86
N ASP A 45 -9.13 -3.29 0.57
CA ASP A 45 -7.97 -3.29 -0.33
C ASP A 45 -6.87 -2.33 0.14
N LEU A 46 -7.25 -1.11 0.54
CA LEU A 46 -6.33 -0.11 1.10
C LEU A 46 -5.64 -0.61 2.37
N ALA A 47 -6.39 -1.25 3.27
CA ALA A 47 -5.85 -1.81 4.50
C ALA A 47 -4.90 -2.99 4.24
N ASP A 48 -5.17 -3.80 3.21
CA ASP A 48 -4.29 -4.90 2.82
C ASP A 48 -2.98 -4.38 2.21
N LEU A 49 -3.06 -3.40 1.29
CA LEU A 49 -1.89 -2.73 0.73
C LEU A 49 -1.02 -2.08 1.81
N ALA A 50 -1.62 -1.41 2.78
CA ALA A 50 -0.89 -0.80 3.90
C ALA A 50 -0.09 -1.84 4.71
N ARG A 51 -0.70 -2.99 5.00
CA ARG A 51 -0.02 -4.10 5.69
C ARG A 51 1.15 -4.68 4.88
N GLN A 52 0.98 -4.79 3.56
CA GLN A 52 2.05 -5.27 2.67
C GLN A 52 3.24 -4.28 2.63
N ILE A 53 2.97 -2.97 2.60
CA ILE A 53 4.00 -1.93 2.67
C ILE A 53 4.77 -2.04 3.99
N GLU A 54 4.06 -2.12 5.12
CA GLU A 54 4.69 -2.27 6.44
C GLU A 54 5.59 -3.51 6.51
N ALA A 55 5.17 -4.62 5.90
CA ALA A 55 5.97 -5.85 5.84
C ALA A 55 7.27 -5.67 5.06
N GLU A 56 7.24 -5.03 3.88
CA GLU A 56 8.45 -4.77 3.08
C GLU A 56 9.39 -3.76 3.76
N LEU A 57 8.85 -2.71 4.41
CA LEU A 57 9.65 -1.77 5.19
C LEU A 57 10.32 -2.44 6.39
N THR A 58 9.57 -3.29 7.11
CA THR A 58 10.12 -4.09 8.21
C THR A 58 11.24 -5.00 7.72
N ARG A 59 11.02 -5.67 6.58
CA ARG A 59 12.03 -6.53 5.95
C ARG A 59 13.28 -5.75 5.56
N ALA A 60 13.13 -4.60 4.90
CA ALA A 60 14.25 -3.73 4.52
C ALA A 60 15.07 -3.32 5.74
N ARG A 61 14.39 -2.94 6.84
CA ARG A 61 15.04 -2.61 8.10
C ARG A 61 15.81 -3.80 8.69
N THR A 62 15.20 -4.99 8.76
CA THR A 62 15.89 -6.18 9.29
C THR A 62 17.13 -6.54 8.48
N ILE A 63 17.09 -6.37 7.16
CA ILE A 63 18.26 -6.59 6.29
C ILE A 63 19.35 -5.56 6.59
N ALA A 64 18.99 -4.27 6.62
CA ALA A 64 19.94 -3.20 6.90
C ALA A 64 20.60 -3.35 8.27
N ASP A 65 19.84 -3.77 9.29
CA ASP A 65 20.35 -4.04 10.64
C ASP A 65 21.28 -5.28 10.68
N ALA A 66 21.17 -6.21 9.73
CA ALA A 66 22.00 -7.41 9.63
C ALA A 66 23.27 -7.22 8.78
N ASP A 67 23.24 -6.26 7.84
CA ASP A 67 24.36 -5.92 6.96
C ASP A 67 25.31 -4.86 7.55
N GLY A 68 24.94 -4.22 8.67
CA GLY A 68 25.73 -3.20 9.40
C GLY A 68 26.56 -3.74 10.55
#